data_AF-A0A2D7EVH9-F1
#
_entry.id   AF-A0A2D7EVH9-F1
#
_cell.length_a   1.000
_cell.length_b   1.000
_cell.length_c   1.000
_cell.angle_alpha   90.00
_cell.angle_beta   90.00
_cell.angle_gamma   90.00
#
_symmetry.space_group_name_H-M   'P 1'
#
loop_
_entity.id
_entity.type
_entity.pdbx_description
1 polymer ?
#
loop_
_entity_poly.entity_id
_entity_poly.type
_entity_poly.pdbx_seq_one_letter_code
_entity_poly.pdbx_strand_id
1 'polypeptide(L)' 'GLQLDESPVVAAGFDRPLPIGGTMAIEPKVVYVEGSIGSEDTWIRDSEGMHPVTAGGAWPWLTEW' A
#
# COMPACT_ATOMS: atom_id res chain seq x y z
N GLY A 1 -5.20 -2.44 10.40
CA GLY A 1 -6.36 -1.91 11.12
C GLY A 1 -6.00 -1.82 12.58
N LEU A 2 -6.70 -2.50 13.49
CA LEU A 2 -6.27 -2.55 14.90
C LEU A 2 -4.84 -3.10 15.07
N GLN A 3 -4.37 -3.91 14.10
CA GLN A 3 -3.00 -4.38 14.01
C GLN A 3 -2.29 -3.74 12.81
N LEU A 4 -0.95 -3.67 12.89
CA LEU A 4 -0.10 -3.18 11.81
C LEU A 4 -0.20 -4.10 10.59
N ASP A 5 0.03 -5.39 10.79
CA ASP A 5 -0.12 -6.42 9.76
C ASP A 5 -1.33 -7.29 10.05
N GLU A 6 -2.31 -7.29 9.14
CA GLU A 6 -3.51 -8.10 9.23
C GLU A 6 -3.98 -8.53 7.83
N SER A 7 -4.91 -9.49 7.77
CA SER A 7 -5.46 -9.96 6.50
C SER A 7 -6.41 -8.93 5.85
N PRO A 8 -6.52 -8.92 4.50
CA PRO A 8 -5.82 -9.77 3.54
C PRO A 8 -4.40 -9.30 3.23
N VAL A 9 -3.62 -10.11 2.51
CA VAL A 9 -2.22 -9.82 2.14
C VAL A 9 -2.09 -9.81 0.61
N VAL A 10 -1.31 -8.86 0.07
CA VAL A 10 -0.95 -8.84 -1.36
C VAL A 10 0.33 -9.66 -1.56
N ALA A 11 0.15 -10.92 -1.95
CA ALA A 11 1.26 -11.83 -2.21
C ALA A 11 0.85 -12.92 -3.20
N ALA A 12 1.83 -13.51 -3.88
CA ALA A 12 1.59 -14.65 -4.75
C ALA A 12 0.96 -15.81 -3.97
N GLY A 13 -0.13 -16.38 -4.51
CA GLY A 13 -0.89 -17.46 -3.87
C GLY A 13 -2.02 -17.00 -2.95
N PHE A 14 -2.17 -15.71 -2.68
CA PHE A 14 -3.29 -15.15 -1.92
C PHE A 14 -4.32 -14.54 -2.88
N ASP A 15 -5.40 -15.26 -3.15
CA ASP A 15 -6.50 -14.81 -4.02
C ASP A 15 -7.75 -14.46 -3.21
N ARG A 16 -7.61 -13.45 -2.35
CA ARG A 16 -8.72 -12.92 -1.55
C ARG A 16 -8.84 -11.42 -1.76
N PRO A 17 -10.02 -10.91 -2.17
CA PRO A 17 -10.20 -9.47 -2.34
C PRO A 17 -10.23 -8.74 -0.99
N LEU A 18 -9.74 -7.50 -0.97
CA LEU A 18 -9.93 -6.57 0.13
C LEU A 18 -11.41 -6.18 0.22
N PRO A 19 -12.14 -6.35 1.34
CA PRO A 19 -13.53 -5.94 1.44
C PRO A 19 -13.71 -4.41 1.37
N ILE A 20 -14.93 -3.94 1.07
CA ILE A 20 -15.32 -2.53 1.25
C ILE A 20 -15.11 -2.16 2.73
N GLY A 21 -14.51 -1.00 2.98
CA GLY A 21 -14.04 -0.54 4.29
C GLY A 21 -12.71 -1.12 4.73
N GLY A 22 -12.14 -2.05 3.96
CA GLY A 22 -10.82 -2.62 4.23
C GLY A 22 -9.69 -1.64 3.92
N THR A 23 -8.63 -1.70 4.71
CA THR A 23 -7.40 -0.91 4.54
C THR A 23 -6.23 -1.78 4.10
N MET A 24 -5.30 -1.22 3.32
CA MET A 24 -4.12 -1.91 2.85
C MET A 24 -2.93 -0.96 2.71
N ALA A 25 -1.77 -1.35 3.22
CA ALA A 25 -0.51 -0.74 2.79
C ALA A 25 -0.14 -1.27 1.40
N ILE A 26 0.22 -0.36 0.50
CA ILE A 26 0.84 -0.68 -0.79
C ILE A 26 2.27 -0.18 -0.71
N GLU A 27 3.22 -1.12 -0.56
CA GLU A 27 4.60 -0.81 -0.17
C GLU A 27 5.69 -1.43 -1.06
N PRO A 28 5.68 -1.18 -2.40
CA PRO A 28 6.69 -1.71 -3.29
C PRO A 28 8.09 -1.23 -2.89
N LYS A 29 9.06 -2.15 -2.98
CA LYS A 29 10.42 -1.94 -2.49
C LYS A 29 11.43 -2.62 -3.40
N VAL A 30 12.49 -1.89 -3.73
CA VAL A 30 13.66 -2.41 -4.42
C VAL A 30 14.80 -2.52 -3.42
N VAL A 31 15.44 -3.68 -3.38
CA VAL A 31 16.51 -3.99 -2.43
C VAL A 31 17.83 -4.14 -3.19
N TYR A 32 18.84 -3.37 -2.77
CA TYR A 32 20.23 -3.43 -3.21
C TYR A 32 21.11 -3.94 -2.07
N VAL A 33 22.38 -4.24 -2.37
CA VAL A 33 23.34 -4.72 -1.35
C VAL A 33 23.60 -3.63 -0.30
N GLU A 34 23.59 -2.37 -0.71
CA GLU A 34 23.91 -1.20 0.08
C GLU A 34 22.68 -0.64 0.83
N GLY A 35 21.47 -1.12 0.52
CA GLY A 35 20.24 -0.65 1.15
C GLY A 35 18.99 -0.89 0.31
N SER A 36 17.84 -0.42 0.79
CA SER A 36 16.55 -0.55 0.10
C SER A 36 15.88 0.79 -0.11
N ILE A 37 15.18 0.93 -1.22
CA ILE A 37 14.35 2.09 -1.53
C ILE A 37 12.93 1.57 -1.75
N GLY A 38 11.97 2.18 -1.08
CA GLY A 38 10.56 1.85 -1.24
C GLY A 38 9.69 3.08 -1.03
N SER A 39 8.46 2.98 -1.50
CA SER A 39 7.38 3.91 -1.19
C SER A 39 6.29 3.09 -0.53
N GLU A 40 5.65 3.65 0.49
CA GLU A 40 4.56 3.01 1.20
C GLU A 40 3.43 4.02 1.39
N ASP A 41 2.24 3.63 0.95
CA ASP A 41 1.01 4.36 1.21
C ASP A 41 -0.08 3.45 1.73
N THR A 42 -0.90 3.97 2.64
CA THR A 42 -2.11 3.29 3.10
C THR A 42 -3.31 3.71 2.26
N TRP A 43 -4.07 2.72 1.81
CA TRP A 43 -5.28 2.89 1.02
C TRP A 43 -6.48 2.27 1.72
N ILE A 44 -7.67 2.83 1.47
CA ILE A 44 -8.96 2.26 1.88
C ILE A 44 -9.78 1.92 0.63
N ARG A 45 -10.48 0.78 0.66
CA ARG A 45 -11.43 0.42 -0.39
C ARG A 45 -12.84 0.91 -0.01
N ASP A 46 -13.53 1.57 -0.92
CA ASP A 46 -14.97 1.84 -0.82
C ASP A 46 -15.75 1.27 -2.02
N SER A 47 -16.96 1.77 -2.26
CA SER A 47 -17.81 1.35 -3.39
C SER A 47 -17.32 1.84 -4.75
N GLU A 48 -16.52 2.90 -4.80
CA GLU A 48 -15.98 3.50 -6.05
C GLU A 48 -14.59 2.97 -6.38
N GLY A 49 -13.84 2.48 -5.39
CA GLY A 49 -12.55 1.83 -5.62
C GLY A 49 -11.60 1.95 -4.45
N MET A 50 -10.32 2.16 -4.76
CA MET A 50 -9.27 2.39 -3.77
C MET A 50 -9.02 3.89 -3.65
N HIS A 51 -8.99 4.40 -2.41
CA HIS A 51 -8.70 5.79 -2.10
C HIS A 51 -7.50 5.90 -1.17
N PRO A 52 -6.55 6.82 -1.44
CA PRO A 52 -5.38 6.98 -0.61
C PRO A 52 -5.71 7.70 0.69
N VAL A 53 -5.16 7.21 1.80
CA VAL A 53 -5.23 7.85 3.13
C VAL A 53 -3.97 8.68 3.37
N THR A 54 -2.84 8.23 2.85
CA THR A 54 -1.54 8.92 2.91
C THR A 54 -1.08 9.34 1.52
N ALA A 55 -0.23 10.36 1.48
CA ALA A 55 0.45 10.88 0.30
C ALA A 55 -0.40 11.05 -0.99
N GLY A 56 -1.71 11.28 -0.87
CA GLY A 56 -2.60 11.55 -2.01
C GLY A 56 -2.58 10.50 -3.13
N GLY A 57 -2.06 9.29 -2.88
CA GLY A 57 -1.98 8.17 -3.82
C GLY A 57 -0.96 8.32 -4.94
N ALA A 58 -0.29 9.46 -5.03
CA ALA A 58 0.80 9.75 -5.97
C ALA A 58 1.39 11.13 -5.64
N TRP A 59 2.09 11.28 -4.51
CA TRP A 59 3.11 12.33 -4.45
C TRP A 59 4.01 12.18 -5.68
N PRO A 60 4.42 13.27 -6.35
CA PRO A 60 5.15 13.15 -7.60
C PRO A 60 6.34 12.22 -7.41
N TRP A 61 6.37 11.15 -8.22
CA TRP A 61 7.36 10.06 -8.16
C TRP A 61 8.82 10.56 -8.11
N LEU A 62 9.03 11.78 -8.60
CA LEU A 62 10.24 12.55 -8.40
C LEU A 62 9.89 13.82 -7.60
N THR A 63 10.45 13.94 -6.40
CA THR A 63 10.40 15.16 -5.59
C THR A 63 11.83 15.61 -5.32
N GLU A 64 12.20 16.81 -5.77
CA GLU A 64 13.48 17.46 -5.47
C GLU A 64 13.26 18.48 -4.34
N TRP A 65 14.20 18.54 -3.40
CA TRP A 65 14.21 19.49 -2.27
C TRP A 65 15.26 20.57 -2.50
#